data_AF-A0A2U1PQZ2-F1
#
_entry.id   AF-A0A2U1PQZ2-F1
#
_cell.length_a   1.000
_cell.length_b   1.000
_cell.length_c   1.000
_cell.angle_alpha   90.00
_cell.angle_beta   90.00
_cell.angle_gamma   90.00
#
_symmetry.space_group_name_H-M   'P 1'
#
loop_
_entity.id
_entity.type
_entity.pdbx_description
1 polymer ?
#
loop_
_entity_poly.entity_id
_entity_poly.type
_entity_poly.pdbx_seq_one_letter_code
_entity_poly.pdbx_strand_id
1 'polypeptide(L)'
;MGVQVGETWEDRMECRQWGAHLPHVAGICGQSDYGAQSVALSGGYEDDEDHGEWFLYTGSGGRDLSGNKRTNKTQSFDQKFDKSNEALRVSCKKGYPLFVFFPFISIYKLKQTPLCFKQTPRSRTLTAVHDAMLEDVCHPAEIVGKRVRYRLDGSKIIKIYLDPKARNDTEYMLETLWSLQEAFW
;
A
#
# COMPACT_ATOMS: atom_id res chain seq x y z
N MET A 1 5.69 -6.59 -20.05
CA MET A 1 5.85 -5.24 -19.48
C MET A 1 4.54 -4.88 -18.81
N GLY A 2 4.58 -4.33 -17.61
CA GLY A 2 3.40 -3.97 -16.83
C GLY A 2 3.83 -3.23 -15.57
N VAL A 3 2.94 -2.39 -15.04
CA VAL A 3 3.18 -1.58 -13.85
C VAL A 3 3.34 -2.48 -12.63
N GLN A 4 4.45 -2.31 -11.90
CA GLN A 4 4.70 -3.03 -10.65
C GLN A 4 4.38 -2.16 -9.44
N VAL A 5 3.92 -2.79 -8.35
CA VAL A 5 3.70 -2.09 -7.09
C VAL A 5 5.04 -1.58 -6.56
N GLY A 6 5.08 -0.30 -6.17
CA GLY A 6 6.29 0.37 -5.71
C GLY A 6 7.07 1.07 -6.81
N GLU A 7 6.66 0.95 -8.08
CA GLU A 7 7.20 1.81 -9.14
C GLU A 7 6.87 3.28 -8.85
N THR A 8 7.83 4.14 -9.17
CA THR A 8 7.73 5.58 -9.01
C THR A 8 7.80 6.24 -10.37
N TRP A 9 7.01 7.28 -10.57
CA TRP A 9 6.99 8.07 -11.79
C TRP A 9 7.33 9.53 -11.46
N GLU A 10 8.02 10.20 -12.36
CA GLU A 10 8.43 11.59 -12.19
C GLU A 10 7.21 12.53 -12.21
N ASP A 11 6.26 12.26 -13.10
CA ASP A 11 5.09 13.10 -13.27
C ASP A 11 3.80 12.34 -13.67
N ARG A 12 2.70 13.09 -13.74
CA ARG A 12 1.36 12.57 -14.10
C ARG A 12 1.26 12.15 -15.57
N MET A 13 2.13 12.65 -16.44
CA MET A 13 2.16 12.31 -17.85
C MET A 13 2.81 10.94 -18.05
N GLU A 14 3.87 10.66 -17.31
CA GLU A 14 4.52 9.35 -17.27
C GLU A 14 3.56 8.28 -16.71
N CYS A 15 2.82 8.57 -15.63
CA CYS A 15 1.77 7.67 -15.12
C CYS A 15 0.73 7.32 -16.19
N ARG A 16 0.37 8.27 -17.05
CA ARG A 16 -0.58 8.05 -18.14
C ARG A 16 0.02 7.19 -19.25
N GLN A 17 1.27 7.44 -19.63
CA GLN A 17 1.97 6.67 -20.67
C GLN A 17 2.11 5.19 -20.28
N TRP A 18 2.37 4.92 -19.00
CA TRP A 18 2.41 3.56 -18.44
C TRP A 18 1.03 2.96 -18.12
N GLY A 19 -0.05 3.73 -18.29
CA GLY A 19 -1.41 3.29 -18.02
C GLY A 19 -1.76 3.16 -16.54
N ALA A 20 -0.92 3.64 -15.62
CA ALA A 20 -1.15 3.62 -14.18
C ALA A 20 -2.27 4.59 -13.76
N HIS A 21 -2.34 5.77 -14.38
CA HIS A 21 -3.39 6.76 -14.12
C HIS A 21 -3.62 7.65 -15.35
N LEU A 22 -4.76 7.50 -16.01
CA LEU A 22 -5.01 8.18 -17.29
C LEU A 22 -5.25 9.69 -17.21
N PRO A 23 -5.95 10.23 -16.20
CA PRO A 23 -6.19 11.67 -16.10
C PRO A 23 -4.91 12.45 -15.80
N HIS A 24 -4.66 13.52 -16.55
CA HIS A 24 -3.49 14.37 -16.34
C HIS A 24 -3.59 15.26 -15.09
N VAL A 25 -4.81 15.64 -14.69
CA VAL A 25 -5.05 16.56 -13.56
C VAL A 25 -5.91 15.91 -12.47
N ALA A 26 -7.02 15.28 -12.85
CA ALA A 26 -7.99 14.75 -11.88
C ALA A 26 -7.37 13.68 -10.96
N GLY A 27 -7.72 13.73 -9.67
CA GLY A 27 -7.24 12.77 -8.67
C GLY A 27 -7.82 11.37 -8.85
N ILE A 28 -9.02 11.25 -9.42
CA ILE A 28 -9.74 9.99 -9.62
C ILE A 28 -9.83 9.69 -11.13
N CYS A 29 -9.46 8.48 -11.53
CA CYS A 29 -9.78 7.91 -12.84
C CYS A 29 -10.99 6.98 -12.68
N GLY A 30 -12.09 7.30 -13.35
CA GLY A 30 -13.31 6.53 -13.23
C GLY A 30 -14.44 7.05 -14.09
N GLN A 31 -15.43 6.19 -14.33
CA GLN A 31 -16.70 6.54 -14.96
C GLN A 31 -17.83 6.11 -14.04
N SER A 32 -18.86 6.95 -13.90
CA SER A 32 -19.96 6.72 -12.94
C SER A 32 -20.62 5.36 -13.10
N ASP A 33 -20.75 4.86 -14.33
CA ASP A 33 -21.55 3.66 -14.61
C ASP A 33 -20.72 2.37 -14.47
N TYR A 34 -19.39 2.49 -14.55
CA TYR A 34 -18.46 1.37 -14.58
C TYR A 34 -17.68 1.22 -13.28
N GLY A 35 -17.34 2.32 -12.61
CA GLY A 35 -16.47 2.34 -11.44
C GLY A 35 -15.18 3.13 -11.67
N ALA A 36 -14.43 3.28 -10.60
CA ALA A 36 -13.11 3.89 -10.59
C ALA A 36 -12.01 2.84 -10.79
N GLN A 37 -11.01 3.18 -11.62
CA GLN A 37 -9.84 2.35 -11.88
C GLN A 37 -8.64 2.73 -11.00
N SER A 38 -8.44 4.02 -10.74
CA SER A 38 -7.27 4.50 -9.99
C SER A 38 -7.51 5.83 -9.27
N VAL A 39 -6.78 6.04 -8.18
CA VAL A 39 -6.71 7.30 -7.42
C VAL A 39 -5.27 7.76 -7.21
N ALA A 40 -5.07 9.07 -7.21
CA ALA A 40 -3.80 9.73 -6.92
C ALA A 40 -3.82 10.37 -5.54
N LEU A 41 -2.95 9.92 -4.65
CA LEU A 41 -2.75 10.47 -3.29
C LEU A 41 -1.75 11.63 -3.31
N SER A 42 -2.18 12.77 -3.86
CA SER A 42 -1.33 13.95 -4.06
C SER A 42 -1.31 14.96 -2.88
N GLY A 43 -1.96 14.65 -1.75
CA GLY A 43 -2.16 15.60 -0.64
C GLY A 43 -2.91 16.85 -1.09
N GLY A 44 -3.91 16.65 -1.95
CA GLY A 44 -4.66 17.72 -2.61
C GLY A 44 -5.82 18.24 -1.76
N TYR A 45 -6.23 17.49 -0.74
CA TYR A 45 -7.24 17.86 0.25
C TYR A 45 -6.60 17.84 1.64
N GLU A 46 -7.09 18.70 2.52
CA GLU A 46 -6.59 18.80 3.89
C GLU A 46 -7.02 17.62 4.76
N ASP A 47 -8.13 16.98 4.39
CA ASP A 47 -8.72 15.83 5.10
C ASP A 47 -8.14 14.48 4.65
N ASP A 48 -7.16 14.47 3.72
CA ASP A 48 -6.52 13.23 3.27
C ASP A 48 -5.56 12.72 4.37
N GLU A 49 -5.74 11.48 4.81
CA GLU A 49 -4.88 10.80 5.80
C GLU A 49 -4.26 9.54 5.20
N ASP A 50 -3.00 9.26 5.53
CA ASP A 50 -2.29 8.06 5.09
C ASP A 50 -1.69 7.32 6.30
N HIS A 51 -2.10 6.07 6.48
CA HIS A 51 -1.66 5.19 7.57
C HIS A 51 -0.91 3.96 7.02
N GLY A 52 -0.46 3.99 5.77
CA GLY A 52 0.28 2.93 5.11
C GLY A 52 -0.63 1.82 4.58
N GLU A 53 -1.23 1.02 5.47
CA GLU A 53 -2.13 -0.07 5.06
C GLU A 53 -3.50 0.43 4.60
N TRP A 54 -3.93 1.56 5.14
CA TRP A 54 -5.18 2.20 4.81
C TRP A 54 -4.98 3.72 4.73
N PHE A 55 -5.87 4.38 4.00
CA PHE A 55 -5.85 5.83 3.84
C PHE A 55 -7.29 6.36 3.78
N LEU A 56 -7.45 7.61 4.21
CA LEU A 56 -8.68 8.36 4.01
C LEU A 56 -8.51 9.23 2.76
N TYR A 57 -9.44 9.09 1.81
CA TYR A 57 -9.39 9.81 0.54
C TYR A 57 -10.60 10.70 0.36
N THR A 58 -10.35 11.98 0.14
CA THR A 58 -11.41 12.95 -0.12
C THR A 58 -11.84 12.92 -1.58
N GLY A 59 -13.16 12.90 -1.81
CA GLY A 59 -13.73 13.00 -3.15
C GLY A 59 -13.36 14.29 -3.88
N SER A 60 -13.63 14.32 -5.17
CA SER A 60 -13.41 15.51 -6.00
C SER A 60 -14.56 16.52 -5.90
N GLY A 61 -14.25 17.80 -6.08
CA GLY A 61 -15.26 18.87 -6.14
C GLY A 61 -15.33 19.69 -4.86
N GLY A 62 -16.47 20.34 -4.64
CA GLY A 62 -16.69 21.21 -3.47
C GLY A 62 -15.89 22.52 -3.47
N ARG A 63 -15.26 22.87 -4.59
CA ARG A 63 -14.30 23.98 -4.70
C ARG A 63 -14.75 25.00 -5.74
N ASP A 64 -14.67 26.27 -5.40
CA ASP A 64 -14.80 27.34 -6.38
C ASP A 64 -13.53 27.43 -7.24
N LEU A 65 -13.70 27.10 -8.52
CA LEU A 65 -12.68 27.13 -9.56
C LEU A 65 -12.84 28.35 -10.49
N SER A 66 -13.65 29.35 -10.09
CA SER A 66 -13.77 30.61 -10.81
C SER A 66 -12.41 31.30 -10.97
N GLY A 67 -12.22 32.00 -12.09
CA GLY A 67 -10.97 32.71 -12.39
C GLY A 67 -9.84 31.81 -12.90
N ASN A 68 -10.15 30.77 -13.68
CA ASN A 68 -9.17 29.87 -14.33
C ASN A 68 -8.26 29.13 -13.32
N LYS A 69 -8.78 28.89 -12.10
CA LYS A 69 -8.08 28.12 -11.07
C LYS A 69 -8.22 26.64 -11.36
N ARG A 70 -7.12 25.90 -11.28
CA ARG A 70 -7.11 24.44 -11.43
C ARG A 70 -7.44 23.70 -10.13
N THR A 71 -7.10 24.31 -8.99
CA THR A 71 -7.39 23.80 -7.65
C THR A 71 -7.64 24.97 -6.70
N ASN A 72 -8.36 24.70 -5.61
CA ASN A 72 -8.52 25.60 -4.48
C ASN A 72 -8.33 24.77 -3.21
N LYS A 73 -7.67 25.30 -2.18
CA LYS A 73 -7.47 24.56 -0.93
C LYS A 73 -8.76 24.52 -0.11
N THR A 74 -9.48 25.64 -0.10
CA THR A 74 -10.70 25.81 0.69
C THR A 74 -11.89 25.16 -0.01
N GLN A 75 -12.63 24.33 0.73
CA GLN A 75 -13.95 23.86 0.31
C GLN A 75 -14.95 25.00 0.44
N SER A 76 -15.72 25.23 -0.61
CA SER A 76 -16.75 26.27 -0.68
C SER A 76 -18.16 25.72 -0.81
N PHE A 77 -18.32 24.43 -1.14
CA PHE A 77 -19.62 23.78 -1.31
C PHE A 77 -19.56 22.30 -0.92
N ASP A 78 -20.71 21.72 -0.58
CA ASP A 78 -20.83 20.29 -0.33
C ASP A 78 -20.48 19.47 -1.58
N GLN A 79 -19.69 18.42 -1.38
CA GLN A 79 -19.40 17.45 -2.43
C GLN A 79 -20.63 16.59 -2.72
N LYS A 80 -20.78 16.19 -3.98
CA LYS A 80 -21.86 15.31 -4.44
C LYS A 80 -21.29 13.99 -4.94
N PHE A 81 -22.10 12.94 -4.84
CA PHE A 81 -21.82 11.67 -5.50
C PHE A 81 -22.23 11.77 -6.97
N ASP A 82 -21.43 12.48 -7.75
CA ASP A 82 -21.55 12.56 -9.20
C ASP A 82 -20.20 12.23 -9.87
N LYS A 83 -20.25 11.90 -11.17
CA LYS A 83 -19.07 11.65 -12.01
C LYS A 83 -18.06 10.70 -11.35
N SER A 84 -16.86 11.19 -11.03
CA SER A 84 -15.78 10.40 -10.44
C SER A 84 -16.04 9.97 -9.00
N ASN A 85 -16.81 10.75 -8.23
CA ASN A 85 -17.19 10.38 -6.88
C ASN A 85 -18.22 9.23 -6.90
N GLU A 86 -19.14 9.26 -7.87
CA GLU A 86 -20.04 8.11 -8.10
C GLU A 86 -19.25 6.89 -8.59
N ALA A 87 -18.22 7.08 -9.42
CA ALA A 87 -17.35 5.98 -9.85
C ALA A 87 -16.67 5.27 -8.65
N LEU A 88 -16.17 6.03 -7.66
CA LEU A 88 -15.66 5.44 -6.41
C LEU A 88 -16.76 4.67 -5.66
N ARG A 89 -17.95 5.27 -5.53
CA ARG A 89 -19.09 4.64 -4.87
C ARG A 89 -19.50 3.33 -5.54
N VAL A 90 -19.49 3.29 -6.86
CA VAL A 90 -19.77 2.08 -7.66
C VAL A 90 -18.70 1.01 -7.45
N SER A 91 -17.41 1.38 -7.43
CA SER A 91 -16.34 0.43 -7.13
C SER A 91 -16.50 -0.17 -5.73
N CYS A 92 -16.83 0.63 -4.71
CA CYS A 92 -17.09 0.12 -3.36
C CYS A 92 -18.28 -0.86 -3.33
N LYS A 93 -19.40 -0.51 -3.98
CA LYS A 93 -20.60 -1.37 -4.02
C LYS A 93 -20.36 -2.69 -4.74
N LYS A 94 -19.51 -2.69 -5.77
CA LYS A 94 -19.22 -3.87 -6.59
C LYS A 94 -17.98 -4.65 -6.15
N GLY A 95 -17.22 -4.14 -5.17
CA GLY A 95 -15.97 -4.76 -4.71
C GLY A 95 -14.85 -4.71 -5.74
N TYR A 96 -14.82 -3.69 -6.60
CA TYR A 96 -13.79 -3.59 -7.63
C TYR A 96 -12.45 -3.15 -7.05
N PRO A 97 -11.34 -3.78 -7.49
CA PRO A 97 -10.01 -3.37 -7.05
C PRO A 97 -9.72 -1.98 -7.59
N LEU A 98 -8.95 -1.21 -6.80
CA LEU A 98 -8.68 0.18 -7.10
C LEU A 98 -7.18 0.44 -6.95
N PHE A 99 -6.55 0.91 -8.03
CA PHE A 99 -5.12 1.18 -8.02
C PHE A 99 -4.83 2.52 -7.34
N VAL A 100 -3.89 2.50 -6.39
CA VAL A 100 -3.50 3.68 -5.62
C VAL A 100 -2.09 4.10 -6.03
N PHE A 101 -1.95 5.37 -6.40
CA PHE A 101 -0.68 5.94 -6.84
C PHE A 101 -0.29 7.13 -5.97
N PHE A 102 1.00 7.18 -5.60
CA PHE A 102 1.60 8.27 -4.85
C PHE A 102 2.53 9.08 -5.78
N PRO A 103 2.20 10.34 -6.11
CA PRO A 103 3.11 11.17 -6.88
C PRO A 103 4.38 11.45 -6.08
N PHE A 104 5.51 11.58 -6.79
CA PHE A 104 6.83 11.81 -6.23
C PHE A 104 6.85 12.93 -5.16
N ILE A 105 6.10 14.02 -5.37
CA ILE A 105 5.97 15.14 -4.42
C ILE A 105 5.31 14.72 -3.09
N SER A 106 4.31 13.84 -3.11
CA SER A 106 3.66 13.33 -1.89
C SER A 106 4.58 12.43 -1.09
N ILE A 107 5.46 11.67 -1.74
CA ILE A 107 6.41 10.79 -1.06
C ILE A 107 7.30 11.59 -0.08
N TYR A 108 7.64 12.83 -0.41
CA TYR A 108 8.43 13.69 0.50
C TYR A 108 7.62 14.27 1.66
N LYS A 109 6.32 14.54 1.49
CA LYS A 109 5.45 14.99 2.58
C LYS A 109 5.05 13.86 3.52
N LEU A 110 4.81 12.67 2.98
CA LEU A 110 4.44 11.46 3.72
C LEU A 110 5.62 10.84 4.49
N LYS A 111 6.87 11.21 4.17
CA LYS A 111 8.04 10.88 4.99
C LYS A 111 8.04 11.54 6.39
N GLN A 112 7.10 12.45 6.69
CA GLN A 112 6.99 13.08 8.01
C GLN A 112 6.07 12.33 8.99
N THR A 113 5.24 11.39 8.51
CA THR A 113 4.51 10.45 9.38
C THR A 113 5.41 9.24 9.68
N PRO A 114 5.56 8.79 10.94
CA PRO A 114 6.51 7.75 11.32
C PRO A 114 6.18 6.33 10.81
N LEU A 115 5.10 6.16 10.04
CA LEU A 115 4.80 4.90 9.37
C LEU A 115 5.56 4.85 8.04
N CYS A 116 6.82 4.45 8.20
CA CYS A 116 7.66 3.82 7.20
C CYS A 116 6.81 3.13 6.12
N PHE A 117 6.80 3.68 4.90
CA PHE A 117 6.69 2.88 3.69
C PHE A 117 7.89 1.91 3.73
N LYS A 118 7.76 0.83 4.49
CA LYS A 118 8.67 -0.30 4.40
C LYS A 118 8.29 -0.85 3.04
N GLN A 119 8.99 -0.42 1.99
CA GLN A 119 8.94 -1.12 0.72
C GLN A 119 9.30 -2.55 1.06
N THR A 120 8.31 -3.43 1.23
CA THR A 120 8.56 -4.85 1.33
C THR A 120 9.16 -5.21 -0.01
N PRO A 121 10.45 -5.59 -0.09
CA PRO A 121 11.02 -6.02 -1.35
C PRO A 121 10.27 -7.28 -1.76
N ARG A 122 9.28 -7.16 -2.65
CA ARG A 122 8.53 -8.29 -3.17
C ARG A 122 9.37 -9.02 -4.21
N SER A 123 10.38 -9.72 -3.71
CA SER A 123 11.09 -10.72 -4.49
C SER A 123 10.13 -11.85 -4.82
N ARG A 124 10.19 -12.34 -6.07
CA ARG A 124 9.34 -13.44 -6.56
C ARG A 124 9.91 -14.82 -6.25
N THR A 125 11.07 -14.89 -5.59
CA THR A 125 11.67 -16.17 -5.23
C THR A 125 11.05 -16.68 -3.93
N LEU A 126 10.67 -17.96 -3.91
CA LEU A 126 10.11 -18.64 -2.75
C LEU A 126 10.96 -18.39 -1.47
N THR A 127 12.29 -18.39 -1.62
CA THR A 127 13.23 -18.09 -0.53
C THR A 127 13.02 -16.71 0.08
N ALA A 128 12.89 -15.67 -0.72
CA ALA A 128 12.76 -14.31 -0.22
C ALA A 128 11.38 -14.04 0.39
N VAL A 129 10.34 -14.69 -0.13
CA VAL A 129 9.01 -14.67 0.50
C VAL A 129 9.06 -15.33 1.87
N HIS A 130 9.70 -16.50 1.98
CA HIS A 130 9.88 -17.17 3.28
C HIS A 130 10.72 -16.33 4.25
N ASP A 131 11.75 -15.63 3.78
CA ASP A 131 12.57 -14.75 4.62
C ASP A 131 11.76 -13.55 5.12
N ALA A 132 10.97 -12.90 4.27
CA ALA A 132 10.11 -11.80 4.65
C ALA A 132 9.00 -12.20 5.64
N MET A 133 8.36 -13.37 5.43
CA MET A 133 7.38 -13.90 6.38
C MET A 133 7.99 -14.19 7.75
N LEU A 134 9.23 -14.70 7.79
CA LEU A 134 9.94 -14.96 9.04
C LEU A 134 10.23 -13.66 9.81
N GLU A 135 10.65 -12.59 9.13
CA GLU A 135 10.88 -11.29 9.75
C GLU A 135 9.60 -10.70 10.35
N ASP A 136 8.47 -10.89 9.67
CA ASP A 136 7.17 -10.36 10.12
C ASP A 136 6.65 -11.09 11.35
N VAL A 137 6.67 -12.43 11.33
CA VAL A 137 6.20 -13.25 12.47
C VAL A 137 7.13 -13.11 13.69
N CYS A 138 8.42 -12.88 13.47
CA CYS A 138 9.36 -12.68 14.58
C CYS A 138 9.34 -11.26 15.16
N HIS A 139 8.71 -10.28 14.51
CA HIS A 139 8.63 -8.91 15.03
C HIS A 139 7.84 -8.88 16.36
N PRO A 140 8.33 -8.21 17.43
CA PRO A 140 9.44 -7.25 17.50
C PRO A 140 10.84 -7.83 17.75
N ALA A 141 10.99 -9.14 17.89
CA ALA A 141 12.27 -9.78 18.20
C ALA A 141 13.21 -9.83 16.99
N GLU A 142 14.47 -9.50 17.22
CA GLU A 142 15.51 -9.56 16.19
C GLU A 142 16.04 -10.99 16.01
N ILE A 143 16.18 -11.41 14.75
CA ILE A 143 16.77 -12.70 14.39
C ILE A 143 18.30 -12.57 14.38
N VAL A 144 18.95 -13.17 15.36
CA VAL A 144 20.42 -13.20 15.52
C VAL A 144 21.06 -14.26 14.62
N GLY A 145 20.31 -15.31 14.24
CA GLY A 145 20.84 -16.35 13.37
C GLY A 145 19.78 -17.25 12.75
N LYS A 146 20.12 -17.86 11.62
CA LYS A 146 19.28 -18.80 10.89
C LYS A 146 20.07 -20.02 10.45
N ARG A 147 19.57 -21.21 10.77
CA ARG A 147 20.13 -22.48 10.30
C ARG A 147 19.10 -23.25 9.49
N VAL A 148 19.42 -23.52 8.24
CA VAL A 148 18.58 -24.30 7.32
C VAL A 148 19.15 -25.71 7.18
N ARG A 149 18.30 -26.72 7.26
CA ARG A 149 18.64 -28.12 6.91
C ARG A 149 17.67 -28.63 5.86
N TYR A 150 18.21 -29.26 4.81
CA TYR A 150 17.44 -29.95 3.78
C TYR A 150 17.43 -31.44 4.12
N ARG A 151 16.24 -32.03 4.17
CA ARG A 151 16.06 -33.48 4.28
C ARG A 151 16.07 -34.12 2.89
N LEU A 152 16.29 -35.43 2.84
CA LEU A 152 16.31 -36.21 1.58
C LEU A 152 14.92 -36.29 0.91
N ASP A 153 13.85 -36.08 1.69
CA ASP A 153 12.47 -35.99 1.21
C ASP A 153 12.14 -34.64 0.55
N GLY A 154 13.09 -33.71 0.48
CA GLY A 154 12.91 -32.36 -0.06
C GLY A 154 12.35 -31.35 0.94
N SER A 155 11.94 -31.76 2.15
CA SER A 155 11.47 -30.85 3.19
C SER A 155 12.61 -30.02 3.77
N LYS A 156 12.30 -28.79 4.16
CA LYS A 156 13.25 -27.80 4.69
C LYS A 156 12.93 -27.53 6.15
N ILE A 157 13.89 -27.77 7.05
CA ILE A 157 13.80 -27.34 8.44
C ILE A 157 14.57 -26.04 8.60
N ILE A 158 13.92 -25.03 9.15
CA ILE A 158 14.55 -23.74 9.49
C ILE A 158 14.57 -23.60 11.00
N LYS A 159 15.77 -23.49 11.59
CA LYS A 159 15.95 -23.11 13.00
C LYS A 159 16.34 -21.64 13.07
N ILE A 160 15.52 -20.87 13.79
CA ILE A 160 15.72 -19.44 14.03
C ILE A 160 16.30 -19.25 15.43
N TYR A 161 17.31 -18.38 15.54
CA TYR A 161 17.91 -17.96 16.79
C TYR A 161 17.52 -16.50 17.02
N LEU A 162 16.70 -16.25 18.03
CA LEU A 162 16.30 -14.90 18.45
C LEU A 162 17.25 -14.37 19.53
N ASP A 163 17.31 -13.04 19.69
CA ASP A 163 18.08 -12.44 20.79
C ASP A 163 17.57 -12.95 22.15
N PRO A 164 18.43 -13.51 23.02
CA PRO A 164 18.05 -13.95 24.36
C PRO A 164 17.37 -12.88 25.20
N LYS A 165 17.61 -11.59 24.94
CA LYS A 165 16.98 -10.47 25.64
C LYS A 165 15.49 -10.34 25.35
N ALA A 166 15.04 -10.79 24.17
CA ALA A 166 13.64 -10.75 23.76
C ALA A 166 12.84 -12.01 24.19
N ARG A 167 13.43 -12.88 25.02
CA ARG A 167 12.84 -14.18 25.40
C ARG A 167 11.50 -14.05 26.12
N ASN A 168 11.36 -13.09 27.01
CA ASN A 168 10.11 -12.90 27.78
C ASN A 168 8.98 -12.32 26.91
N ASP A 169 9.33 -11.55 25.88
CA ASP A 169 8.39 -10.90 24.96
C ASP A 169 8.02 -11.79 23.76
N THR A 170 8.61 -12.98 23.65
CA THR A 170 8.36 -13.91 22.53
C THR A 170 7.67 -15.18 22.96
N GLU A 171 7.50 -15.39 24.27
CA GLU A 171 6.96 -16.64 24.82
C GLU A 171 5.50 -16.89 24.37
N TYR A 172 4.69 -15.83 24.28
CA TYR A 172 3.31 -15.92 23.77
C TYR A 172 3.23 -16.13 22.25
N MET A 173 4.32 -15.89 21.51
CA MET A 173 4.41 -16.13 20.06
C MET A 173 4.86 -17.56 19.74
N LEU A 174 5.41 -18.31 20.71
CA LEU A 174 5.96 -19.65 20.48
C LEU A 174 4.91 -20.66 20.01
N GLU A 175 3.69 -20.62 20.55
CA GLU A 175 2.61 -21.52 20.11
C GLU A 175 2.16 -21.20 18.67
N THR A 176 2.05 -19.91 18.33
CA THR A 176 1.72 -19.45 16.97
C THR A 176 2.81 -19.84 15.99
N LEU A 177 4.07 -19.63 16.35
CA LEU A 177 5.24 -20.02 15.55
C LEU A 177 5.30 -21.54 15.32
N TRP A 178 4.96 -22.33 16.34
CA TRP A 178 4.90 -23.79 16.23
C TRP A 178 3.80 -24.24 15.26
N SER A 179 2.61 -23.64 15.36
CA SER A 179 1.48 -23.98 14.48
C SER A 179 1.72 -23.67 13.00
N LEU A 180 2.42 -22.57 12.70
CA LEU A 180 2.78 -22.21 11.32
C LEU A 180 3.84 -23.11 10.73
N GLN A 181 4.74 -23.67 11.56
CA GLN A 181 5.75 -24.61 11.12
C GLN A 181 5.13 -25.93 10.63
N GLU A 182 3.99 -26.36 11.18
CA GLU A 182 3.29 -27.56 10.72
C GLU A 182 2.36 -27.29 9.53
N ALA A 183 1.84 -26.07 9.38
CA ALA A 183 0.89 -25.74 8.32
C ALA A 183 1.53 -25.49 6.94
N PHE A 184 2.83 -25.18 6.89
CA PHE A 184 3.52 -24.73 5.67
C PHE A 184 4.71 -25.60 5.22
N TRP A 185 4.93 -26.77 5.85
CA TRP A 185 6.02 -27.70 5.52
C TRP A 185 5.58 -29.16 5.44
#